data_AF-X1JF63-F1
#
_entry.id   AF-X1JF63-F1
#
_cell.length_a   1.000
_cell.length_b   1.000
_cell.length_c   1.000
_cell.angle_alpha   90.00
_cell.angle_beta   90.00
_cell.angle_gamma   90.00
#
_symmetry.space_group_name_H-M   'P 1'
#
loop_
_entity.id
_entity.type
_entity.pdbx_description
1 polymer ?
#
loop_
_entity_poly.entity_id
_entity_poly.type
_entity_poly.pdbx_seq_one_letter_code
_entity_poly.pdbx_strand_id
1 'polypeptide(L)'
;KGVIMEVNNKTKILPIIDKYPKVYDEIFKLNRKIKRLKNPIARKTIGKKASIEWVANLLDIPLEKIISIIQETKIANQLNMP
;
A
#
# COMPACT_ATOMS: atom_id res chain seq x y z
N LYS A 1 -6.14 -17.47 -14.71
CA LYS A 1 -6.31 -16.76 -13.41
C LYS A 1 -4.94 -16.72 -12.75
N GLY A 2 -4.28 -15.55 -12.78
CA GLY A 2 -2.94 -15.38 -12.24
C GLY A 2 -2.94 -15.51 -10.72
N VAL A 3 -1.88 -16.12 -10.20
CA VAL A 3 -1.65 -16.41 -8.78
C VAL A 3 -1.70 -15.12 -7.97
N ILE A 4 -2.82 -14.87 -7.29
CA ILE A 4 -2.89 -13.80 -6.30
C ILE A 4 -2.23 -14.31 -5.03
N MET A 5 -0.97 -13.95 -4.80
CA MET A 5 -0.45 -13.92 -3.43
C MET A 5 -1.44 -13.11 -2.59
N GLU A 6 -2.10 -13.76 -1.62
CA GLU A 6 -3.21 -13.22 -0.84
C GLU A 6 -2.78 -11.97 -0.06
N VAL A 7 -2.82 -10.81 -0.73
CA VAL A 7 -2.73 -9.51 -0.08
C VAL A 7 -4.06 -9.33 0.64
N ASN A 8 -4.07 -9.64 1.93
CA ASN A 8 -5.27 -9.66 2.73
C ASN A 8 -5.44 -8.34 3.50
N ASN A 9 -6.64 -8.06 3.98
CA ASN A 9 -6.97 -6.83 4.72
C ASN A 9 -6.05 -6.58 5.92
N LYS A 10 -5.58 -7.66 6.57
CA LYS A 10 -4.65 -7.66 7.72
C LYS A 10 -3.18 -7.51 7.33
N THR A 11 -2.83 -7.58 6.05
CA THR A 11 -1.45 -7.42 5.60
C THR A 11 -0.98 -6.01 5.92
N LYS A 12 0.25 -5.88 6.43
CA LYS A 12 0.83 -4.56 6.74
C LYS A 12 1.22 -3.87 5.45
N ILE A 13 0.71 -2.66 5.24
CA ILE A 13 1.08 -1.84 4.08
C ILE A 13 2.53 -1.39 4.20
N LEU A 14 3.01 -1.08 5.41
CA LEU A 14 4.35 -0.50 5.63
C LEU A 14 5.49 -1.27 4.96
N PRO A 15 5.68 -2.59 5.19
CA PRO A 15 6.74 -3.34 4.50
C PRO A 15 6.56 -3.37 2.97
N ILE A 16 5.33 -3.22 2.47
CA ILE A 16 5.05 -3.15 1.03
C ILE A 16 5.51 -1.81 0.46
N ILE A 17 5.14 -0.69 1.08
CA ILE A 17 5.62 0.64 0.64
C ILE A 17 7.10 0.87 0.92
N ASP A 18 7.68 0.17 1.89
CA ASP A 18 9.13 0.17 2.14
C ASP A 18 9.89 -0.59 1.04
N LYS A 19 9.38 -1.77 0.65
CA LYS A 19 9.96 -2.58 -0.45
C LYS A 19 9.64 -2.02 -1.84
N TYR A 20 8.48 -1.39 -2.01
CA TYR A 20 7.96 -0.88 -3.27
C TYR A 20 7.51 0.58 -3.10
N PRO A 21 8.43 1.55 -3.14
CA PRO A 21 8.10 2.97 -2.96
C PRO A 21 7.12 3.50 -4.01
N LYS A 22 7.07 2.89 -5.21
CA LYS A 22 6.06 3.21 -6.24
C LYS A 22 4.62 3.03 -5.75
N VAL A 23 4.34 2.03 -4.90
CA VAL A 23 3.00 1.82 -4.33
C VAL A 23 2.56 3.06 -3.56
N TYR A 24 3.47 3.64 -2.78
CA TYR A 24 3.19 4.85 -2.02
C TYR A 24 2.87 6.01 -2.95
N ASP A 25 3.66 6.17 -4.01
CA ASP A 25 3.53 7.26 -4.96
C ASP A 25 2.17 7.22 -5.68
N GLU A 26 1.75 6.04 -6.14
CA GLU A 26 0.44 5.84 -6.77
C GLU A 26 -0.71 6.12 -5.80
N ILE A 27 -0.64 5.63 -4.56
CA ILE A 27 -1.67 5.94 -3.56
C ILE A 27 -1.64 7.42 -3.17
N PHE A 28 -0.46 8.06 -3.17
CA PHE A 28 -0.31 9.48 -2.88
C PHE A 28 -0.89 10.37 -3.97
N LYS A 29 -0.77 9.98 -5.24
CA LYS A 29 -1.44 10.64 -6.36
C LYS A 29 -2.96 10.58 -6.23
N LEU A 30 -3.49 9.45 -5.75
CA LEU A 30 -4.93 9.29 -5.52
C LEU A 30 -5.41 10.07 -4.30
N ASN A 31 -4.68 9.98 -3.18
CA ASN A 31 -5.08 10.67 -1.96
C ASN A 31 -3.88 11.12 -1.12
N ARG A 32 -3.69 12.43 -1.08
CA ARG A 32 -2.63 13.12 -0.33
C ARG A 32 -2.70 12.89 1.18
N LYS A 33 -3.80 12.38 1.73
CA LYS A 33 -3.91 11.97 3.15
C LYS A 33 -2.88 10.89 3.52
N ILE A 34 -2.39 10.07 2.57
CA ILE A 34 -1.32 9.09 2.81
C ILE A 34 0.02 9.76 3.20
N LYS A 35 0.17 11.08 2.99
CA LYS A 35 1.30 11.86 3.54
C LYS A 35 1.46 11.65 5.04
N ARG A 36 0.34 11.43 5.75
CA ARG A 36 0.34 11.15 7.19
C ARG A 36 1.12 9.89 7.53
N LEU A 37 1.13 8.86 6.69
CA LEU A 37 1.94 7.64 6.93
C LEU A 37 3.45 7.88 6.83
N LYS A 38 3.89 8.87 6.05
CA LYS A 38 5.31 9.24 5.91
C LYS A 38 5.79 10.14 7.07
N ASN A 39 4.88 10.63 7.92
CA ASN A 39 5.23 11.40 9.10
C ASN A 39 5.93 10.47 10.11
N PRO A 40 7.15 10.78 10.60
CA PRO A 40 7.89 9.95 11.56
C PRO A 40 7.09 9.63 12.83
N ILE A 41 6.22 10.55 13.26
CA ILE A 41 5.34 10.36 14.43
C ILE A 41 4.31 9.26 14.12
N ALA A 42 3.63 9.38 12.98
CA ALA A 42 2.66 8.39 12.53
C ALA A 42 3.32 7.05 12.18
N ARG A 43 4.58 7.04 11.73
CA ARG A 43 5.35 5.80 11.46
C ARG A 43 5.58 5.00 12.74
N LYS A 44 5.83 5.69 13.87
CA LYS A 44 6.03 5.07 15.19
C LYS A 44 4.72 4.55 15.81
N THR A 45 3.61 5.24 15.61
CA THR A 45 2.31 4.86 16.20
C THR A 45 1.48 3.97 15.27
N ILE A 46 1.13 4.51 14.11
CA ILE A 46 0.19 3.90 13.18
C ILE A 46 0.90 3.04 12.14
N GLY A 47 2.09 3.43 11.68
CA GLY A 47 2.84 2.68 10.68
C GLY A 47 3.18 1.25 11.12
N LYS A 48 3.41 1.03 12.41
CA LYS A 48 3.68 -0.31 12.96
C LYS A 48 2.47 -1.27 12.84
N LYS A 49 1.25 -0.72 12.82
CA LYS A 49 -0.05 -1.42 12.74
C LYS A 49 -0.86 -1.05 11.49
N ALA A 50 -0.29 -0.29 10.54
CA ALA A 50 -1.01 0.18 9.37
C ALA A 50 -1.20 -1.00 8.42
N SER A 51 -2.33 -1.67 8.57
CA SER A 51 -2.80 -2.66 7.63
C SER A 51 -3.43 -1.98 6.42
N ILE A 52 -3.56 -2.71 5.32
CA ILE A 52 -4.16 -2.18 4.09
C ILE A 52 -5.59 -1.71 4.37
N GLU A 53 -6.35 -2.43 5.19
CA GLU A 53 -7.70 -2.02 5.63
C GLU A 53 -7.72 -0.69 6.38
N TRP A 54 -6.75 -0.49 7.28
CA TRP A 54 -6.67 0.75 8.04
C TRP A 54 -6.35 1.93 7.12
N VAL A 55 -5.48 1.72 6.14
CA VAL A 55 -5.17 2.75 5.13
C VAL A 55 -6.35 3.01 4.22
N ALA A 56 -7.06 1.97 3.77
CA ALA A 56 -8.29 2.09 3.00
C ALA A 56 -9.31 2.98 3.73
N ASN A 57 -9.56 2.71 5.01
CA ASN A 57 -10.42 3.54 5.86
C ASN A 57 -9.88 4.96 6.06
N LEU A 58 -8.57 5.14 6.30
CA LEU A 58 -7.96 6.47 6.48
C LEU A 58 -8.13 7.35 5.22
N LEU A 59 -7.97 6.76 4.05
CA LEU A 59 -8.05 7.44 2.77
C LEU A 59 -9.48 7.54 2.26
N ASP A 60 -10.45 6.89 2.90
CA ASP A 60 -11.81 6.77 2.39
C ASP A 60 -11.82 6.15 0.98
N ILE A 61 -10.99 5.13 0.77
CA ILE A 61 -10.83 4.42 -0.51
C ILE A 61 -11.20 2.96 -0.27
N PRO A 62 -11.96 2.31 -1.18
CA PRO A 62 -12.24 0.89 -1.07
C PRO A 62 -10.95 0.07 -1.03
N LEU A 63 -10.91 -0.89 -0.11
CA LEU A 63 -9.77 -1.77 0.12
C LEU A 63 -9.29 -2.42 -1.18
N GLU A 64 -10.23 -2.90 -1.99
CA GLU A 64 -9.98 -3.53 -3.29
C GLU A 64 -9.13 -2.66 -4.20
N LYS A 65 -9.39 -1.35 -4.23
CA LYS A 65 -8.63 -0.42 -5.06
C LYS A 65 -7.18 -0.28 -4.59
N ILE A 66 -6.95 -0.29 -3.27
CA ILE A 66 -5.58 -0.31 -2.73
C ILE A 66 -4.89 -1.64 -3.05
N ILE A 67 -5.60 -2.77 -2.95
CA ILE A 67 -5.07 -4.09 -3.30
C ILE A 67 -4.70 -4.15 -4.79
N SER A 68 -5.55 -3.63 -5.69
CA SER A 68 -5.26 -3.54 -7.12
C SER A 68 -3.98 -2.76 -7.39
N ILE A 69 -3.82 -1.57 -6.81
CA ILE A 69 -2.60 -0.75 -6.98
C ILE A 69 -1.35 -1.51 -6.51
N ILE A 70 -1.44 -2.19 -5.36
CA ILE A 70 -0.33 -3.01 -4.84
C ILE A 70 -0.01 -4.16 -5.79
N GLN A 71 -1.03 -4.86 -6.29
CA GLN A 71 -0.87 -5.98 -7.21
C GLN A 71 -0.29 -5.51 -8.55
N GLU A 72 -0.83 -4.46 -9.15
CA GLU A 72 -0.34 -3.85 -10.39
C GLU A 72 1.10 -3.40 -10.24
N THR A 73 1.45 -2.75 -9.12
CA THR A 73 2.83 -2.32 -8.87
C THR A 73 3.77 -3.51 -8.67
N LYS A 74 3.33 -4.57 -7.97
CA LYS A 74 4.11 -5.80 -7.79
C LYS A 74 4.36 -6.48 -9.13
N ILE A 75 3.32 -6.62 -9.96
CA ILE A 75 3.40 -7.23 -11.29
C ILE A 75 4.30 -6.37 -12.20
N ALA A 76 4.12 -5.06 -12.22
CA ALA A 76 4.97 -4.14 -12.97
C ALA A 76 6.43 -4.22 -12.52
N ASN A 77 6.70 -4.46 -11.24
CA ASN A 77 8.06 -4.64 -10.74
C ASN A 77 8.63 -6.06 -11.02
N GLN A 78 7.77 -7.06 -11.25
CA GLN A 78 8.17 -8.42 -11.61
C GLN A 78 8.38 -8.58 -13.13
N LEU A 79 7.71 -7.76 -13.95
CA LEU A 79 7.87 -7.71 -15.41
C LEU A 79 9.03 -6.80 -15.87
N ASN A 80 9.69 -6.08 -14.94
CA ASN A 80 10.87 -5.25 -15.21
C ASN A 80 12.17 -5.92 -14.71
N MET A 81 12.31 -7.24 -14.86
CA MET A 81 13.63 -7.88 -14.79
C MET A 81 14.16 -8.05 -16.22
N PRO A 82 15.32 -7.47 -16.58
CA PRO A 82 16.06 -7.88 -17.77
C PRO A 82 16.54 -9.32 -17.65
#